data_AF-A0A1G9IYH2-F1
#
_entry.id   AF-A0A1G9IYH2-F1
#
_cell.length_a   1.000
_cell.length_b   1.000
_cell.length_c   1.000
_cell.angle_alpha   90.00
_cell.angle_beta   90.00
_cell.angle_gamma   90.00
#
_symmetry.space_group_name_H-M   'P 1'
#
loop_
_entity.id
_entity.type
_entity.pdbx_description
1 polymer ?
#
loop_
_entity_poly.entity_id
_entity_poly.type
_entity_poly.pdbx_seq_one_letter_code
_entity_poly.pdbx_strand_id
1 'polypeptide(L)'
;MHHVPDFDYQHLAFSPDGDALWAWPAHNTTNAWDRSDTIDLRSGTVRSGRAWDTGIVEHPGGGLVATYNSDQGATLVLFARTDLASGPLRFLRRALIIDVDGYEAPVFSSDGRRFAIRGNAYEETLSVYEFPTLRLMLFTTLGDDEPDRLSSATGEGADVADWSRHNIAFDARPGVLWIGRPDGTLLELNLDEETVTPHPLLGGAPVTALGRLVTGDLVAATATGEVVLVAVAGGPHIPDREAMVEVVRTFVDSTSEVPDDDQDLERHLVLADGERSWDQDDLDSVTEASSADPTWLQVQAAVNKMRADGR
;
A
#
# COMPACT_ATOMS: atom_id res chain seq x y z
N MET A 1 20.78 15.63 -28.29
CA MET A 1 20.19 14.27 -28.23
C MET A 1 20.72 13.66 -26.95
N HIS A 2 20.00 13.87 -25.84
CA HIS A 2 20.40 13.31 -24.56
C HIS A 2 20.13 11.81 -24.62
N HIS A 3 21.17 11.02 -24.38
CA HIS A 3 21.07 9.58 -24.22
C HIS A 3 20.06 9.34 -23.09
N VAL A 4 18.91 8.72 -23.40
CA VAL A 4 18.14 8.03 -22.37
C VAL A 4 19.03 6.86 -21.97
N PRO A 5 19.45 6.75 -20.70
CA PRO A 5 20.23 5.60 -20.26
C PRO A 5 19.40 4.31 -20.45
N ASP A 6 20.07 3.21 -20.80
CA ASP A 6 19.48 1.85 -20.85
C ASP A 6 19.15 1.41 -19.41
N PHE A 7 18.08 1.95 -18.83
CA PHE A 7 17.53 1.50 -17.57
C PHE A 7 16.25 0.72 -17.83
N ASP A 8 16.24 -0.54 -17.37
CA ASP A 8 15.00 -1.28 -17.20
C ASP A 8 14.28 -0.69 -15.98
N TYR A 9 12.96 -0.49 -16.09
CA TYR A 9 12.12 -0.03 -14.99
C TYR A 9 11.16 -1.13 -14.60
N GLN A 10 11.00 -1.36 -13.29
CA GLN A 10 10.15 -2.42 -12.76
C GLN A 10 8.75 -1.90 -12.40
N HIS A 11 8.67 -0.69 -11.85
CA HIS A 11 7.42 -0.04 -11.51
C HIS A 11 7.35 1.35 -12.15
N LEU A 12 6.16 1.70 -12.62
CA LEU A 12 5.87 2.93 -13.34
C LEU A 12 4.54 3.50 -12.86
N ALA A 13 4.47 4.82 -12.71
CA ALA A 13 3.22 5.51 -12.47
C ALA A 13 3.22 6.88 -13.14
N PHE A 14 2.11 7.25 -13.77
CA PHE A 14 1.91 8.60 -14.26
C PHE A 14 1.64 9.54 -13.09
N SER A 15 2.18 10.75 -13.14
CA SER A 15 1.72 11.82 -12.27
C SER A 15 0.24 12.12 -12.54
N PRO A 16 -0.52 12.62 -11.55
CA PRO A 16 -1.94 12.91 -11.72
C PRO A 16 -2.28 13.88 -12.87
N ASP A 17 -1.37 14.82 -13.17
CA ASP A 17 -1.48 15.76 -14.28
C ASP A 17 -1.13 15.14 -15.65
N GLY A 18 -0.58 13.91 -15.67
CA GLY A 18 -0.12 13.21 -16.86
C GLY A 18 1.12 13.82 -17.52
N ASP A 19 1.78 14.79 -16.89
CA ASP A 19 2.93 15.49 -17.47
C ASP A 19 4.28 14.82 -17.10
N ALA A 20 4.30 13.91 -16.14
CA ALA A 20 5.48 13.13 -15.74
C ALA A 20 5.19 11.63 -15.57
N LEU A 21 6.26 10.84 -15.67
CA LEU A 21 6.29 9.42 -15.34
C LEU A 21 7.28 9.22 -14.18
N TRP A 22 6.78 8.71 -13.06
CA TRP A 22 7.60 8.22 -11.96
C TRP A 22 8.00 6.78 -12.25
N ALA A 23 9.28 6.49 -12.14
CA ALA A 23 9.84 5.22 -12.54
C ALA A 23 10.83 4.68 -11.50
N TRP A 24 10.63 3.43 -11.09
CA TRP A 24 11.52 2.70 -10.20
C TRP A 24 12.46 1.80 -11.01
N PRO A 25 13.79 2.01 -10.95
CA PRO A 25 14.76 1.21 -11.69
C PRO A 25 14.73 -0.27 -11.30
N ALA A 26 14.93 -1.16 -12.27
CA ALA A 26 15.07 -2.58 -12.01
C ALA A 26 16.39 -2.90 -11.28
N HIS A 27 16.37 -4.01 -10.53
CA HIS A 27 17.46 -4.46 -9.64
C HIS A 27 18.83 -4.67 -10.32
N ASN A 28 18.89 -4.75 -11.66
CA ASN A 28 20.13 -4.92 -12.42
C ASN A 28 20.92 -3.61 -12.60
N THR A 29 20.40 -2.48 -12.12
CA THR A 29 21.07 -1.18 -12.21
C THR A 29 21.89 -0.87 -10.95
N THR A 30 23.09 -0.31 -11.10
CA THR A 30 23.87 0.19 -9.95
C THR A 30 23.07 1.26 -9.21
N ASN A 31 22.91 1.10 -7.89
CA ASN A 31 22.11 1.96 -7.00
C ASN A 31 20.59 1.92 -7.28
N ALA A 32 20.05 0.84 -7.87
CA ALA A 32 18.60 0.66 -8.09
C ALA A 32 17.79 0.86 -6.80
N TRP A 33 18.37 0.47 -5.66
CA TRP A 33 17.72 0.41 -4.36
C TRP A 33 17.59 1.77 -3.66
N ASP A 34 18.32 2.79 -4.10
CA ASP A 34 18.45 4.06 -3.37
C ASP A 34 17.80 5.25 -4.08
N ARG A 35 17.20 5.04 -5.26
CA ARG A 35 16.68 6.16 -6.07
C ARG A 35 15.52 5.76 -6.98
N SER A 36 14.65 6.73 -7.23
CA SER A 36 13.70 6.69 -8.34
C SER A 36 14.06 7.74 -9.40
N ASP A 37 13.42 7.66 -10.56
CA ASP A 37 13.49 8.68 -11.59
C ASP A 37 12.11 9.29 -11.86
N THR A 38 12.09 10.60 -12.10
CA THR A 38 10.96 11.32 -12.69
C THR A 38 11.33 11.73 -14.10
N ILE A 39 10.52 11.30 -15.06
CA ILE A 39 10.67 11.61 -16.47
C ILE A 39 9.62 12.64 -16.85
N ASP A 40 10.04 13.85 -17.18
CA ASP A 40 9.16 14.88 -17.75
C ASP A 40 8.79 14.47 -19.19
N LEU A 41 7.51 14.19 -19.44
CA LEU A 41 7.08 13.60 -20.71
C LEU A 41 7.11 14.58 -21.88
N ARG A 42 7.13 15.89 -21.61
CA ARG A 42 7.21 16.92 -22.65
C ARG A 42 8.63 17.16 -23.13
N SER A 43 9.58 17.19 -22.20
CA SER A 43 10.98 17.53 -22.46
C SER A 43 11.90 16.32 -22.56
N GLY A 44 11.49 15.17 -22.03
CA GLY A 44 12.34 13.99 -21.85
C GLY A 44 13.40 14.15 -20.76
N THR A 45 13.28 15.18 -19.91
CA THR A 45 14.23 15.43 -18.83
C THR A 45 14.02 14.38 -17.73
N VAL A 46 15.10 13.73 -17.31
CA VAL A 46 15.11 12.80 -16.19
C VAL A 46 15.68 13.49 -14.95
N ARG A 47 14.96 13.42 -13.83
CA ARG A 47 15.40 13.90 -12.52
C ARG A 47 15.34 12.76 -11.53
N SER A 48 16.38 12.54 -10.74
CA SER A 48 16.35 11.50 -9.70
C SER A 48 15.62 11.98 -8.45
N GLY A 49 14.95 11.05 -7.78
CA GLY A 49 14.24 11.22 -6.52
C GLY A 49 14.60 10.11 -5.54
N ARG A 50 13.99 10.17 -4.35
CA ARG A 50 14.12 9.14 -3.32
C ARG A 50 13.52 7.81 -3.77
N ALA A 51 13.97 6.72 -3.16
CA ALA A 51 13.50 5.39 -3.46
C ALA A 51 12.03 5.15 -3.09
N TRP A 52 11.40 4.27 -3.87
CA TRP A 52 10.09 3.65 -3.63
C TRP A 52 10.00 2.38 -4.47
N ASP A 53 9.36 1.32 -4.01
CA ASP A 53 9.55 -0.01 -4.60
C ASP A 53 8.28 -0.74 -5.04
N THR A 54 7.11 -0.11 -4.94
CA THR A 54 5.83 -0.66 -5.41
C THR A 54 4.99 0.38 -6.17
N GLY A 55 3.77 0.05 -6.60
CA GLY A 55 2.92 1.01 -7.31
C GLY A 55 2.62 2.29 -6.50
N ILE A 56 2.39 3.39 -7.23
CA ILE A 56 1.97 4.68 -6.66
C ILE A 56 0.47 4.85 -6.84
N VAL A 57 -0.23 5.26 -5.79
CA VAL A 57 -1.69 5.41 -5.80
C VAL A 57 -2.07 6.79 -5.33
N GLU A 58 -2.86 7.49 -6.15
CA GLU A 58 -3.40 8.81 -5.81
C GLU A 58 -4.60 8.66 -4.86
N HIS A 59 -4.63 9.50 -3.82
CA HIS A 59 -5.81 9.66 -2.99
C HIS A 59 -6.95 10.27 -3.84
N PRO A 60 -8.21 9.81 -3.74
CA PRO A 60 -9.30 10.25 -4.62
C PRO A 60 -9.67 11.74 -4.49
N GLY A 61 -9.29 12.39 -3.39
CA GLY A 61 -9.36 13.85 -3.22
C GLY A 61 -8.36 14.65 -4.06
N GLY A 62 -7.35 13.99 -4.63
CA GLY A 62 -6.23 14.58 -5.35
C GLY A 62 -5.19 15.25 -4.44
N GLY A 63 -4.05 15.63 -5.01
CA GLY A 63 -3.00 16.39 -4.30
C GLY A 63 -2.09 15.57 -3.37
N LEU A 64 -2.35 14.27 -3.22
CA LEU A 64 -1.59 13.35 -2.39
C LEU A 64 -1.51 11.97 -3.05
N VAL A 65 -0.35 11.34 -3.00
CA VAL A 65 -0.13 9.94 -3.37
C VAL A 65 0.43 9.14 -2.20
N ALA A 66 0.19 7.83 -2.22
CA ALA A 66 0.83 6.85 -1.35
C ALA A 66 1.68 5.88 -2.19
N THR A 67 2.80 5.44 -1.63
CA THR A 67 3.71 4.45 -2.22
C THR A 67 4.44 3.70 -1.10
N TYR A 68 5.16 2.62 -1.44
CA TYR A 68 6.00 1.93 -0.46
C TYR A 68 7.49 2.19 -0.64
N ASN A 69 8.20 2.02 0.47
CA ASN A 69 9.64 1.77 0.50
C ASN A 69 9.86 0.66 1.53
N SER A 70 10.40 -0.47 1.09
CA SER A 70 10.37 -1.72 1.83
C SER A 70 11.75 -2.33 1.97
N ASP A 71 11.95 -3.04 3.07
CA ASP A 71 12.98 -4.04 3.25
C ASP A 71 12.35 -5.34 3.79
N GLN A 72 13.15 -6.39 3.93
CA GLN A 72 12.64 -7.70 4.37
C GLN A 72 11.97 -7.69 5.76
N GLY A 73 12.32 -6.74 6.62
CA GLY A 73 11.81 -6.63 7.98
C GLY A 73 10.65 -5.65 8.14
N ALA A 74 10.54 -4.63 7.28
CA ALA A 74 9.53 -3.60 7.37
C ALA A 74 9.19 -2.98 6.01
N THR A 75 7.93 -2.56 5.86
CA THR A 75 7.49 -1.70 4.76
C THR A 75 7.01 -0.36 5.30
N LEU A 76 7.52 0.73 4.72
CA LEU A 76 7.04 2.08 4.96
C LEU A 76 5.99 2.45 3.91
N VAL A 77 4.79 2.86 4.35
CA VAL A 77 3.83 3.56 3.50
C VAL A 77 4.10 5.04 3.56
N LEU A 78 4.70 5.53 2.48
CA LEU A 78 5.12 6.91 2.31
C LEU A 78 4.03 7.70 1.59
N PHE A 79 3.82 8.93 2.04
CA PHE A 79 2.88 9.85 1.44
C PHE A 79 3.64 11.02 0.81
N ALA A 80 3.25 11.44 -0.40
CA ALA A 80 3.87 12.56 -1.08
C ALA A 80 2.82 13.50 -1.67
N ARG A 81 3.12 14.80 -1.63
CA ARG A 81 2.29 15.82 -2.29
C ARG A 81 2.48 15.78 -3.80
N THR A 82 1.41 16.06 -4.54
CA THR A 82 1.41 16.13 -6.01
C THR A 82 1.03 17.50 -6.55
N ASP A 83 0.74 18.47 -5.68
CA ASP A 83 0.42 19.85 -6.06
C ASP A 83 1.66 20.71 -6.35
N LEU A 84 2.85 20.17 -6.08
CA LEU A 84 4.13 20.74 -6.48
C LEU A 84 4.48 20.24 -7.89
N ALA A 85 4.88 21.16 -8.77
CA ALA A 85 5.11 20.93 -10.21
C ALA A 85 5.83 19.62 -10.53
N SER A 86 5.48 19.01 -11.68
CA SER A 86 5.87 17.69 -12.20
C SER A 86 7.36 17.34 -11.98
N GLY A 87 7.67 16.81 -10.81
CA GLY A 87 9.01 16.57 -10.29
C GLY A 87 9.12 15.27 -9.50
N PRO A 88 10.30 14.99 -8.89
CA PRO A 88 10.47 13.91 -7.94
C PRO A 88 9.43 13.96 -6.81
N LEU A 89 9.00 12.78 -6.35
CA LEU A 89 8.12 12.67 -5.18
C LEU A 89 8.79 13.33 -3.96
N ARG A 90 8.04 14.20 -3.30
CA ARG A 90 8.43 14.85 -2.05
C ARG A 90 7.69 14.18 -0.91
N PHE A 91 8.37 13.27 -0.21
CA PHE A 91 7.77 12.53 0.88
C PHE A 91 7.49 13.45 2.08
N LEU A 92 6.36 13.20 2.72
CA LEU A 92 5.96 13.80 3.99
C LEU A 92 6.54 12.97 5.14
N ARG A 93 6.76 13.64 6.28
CA ARG A 93 7.36 13.00 7.47
C ARG A 93 6.43 11.96 8.09
N ARG A 94 5.11 12.13 7.98
CA ARG A 94 4.16 11.16 8.52
C ARG A 94 4.03 9.96 7.57
N ALA A 95 4.33 8.77 8.07
CA ALA A 95 4.26 7.52 7.32
C ALA A 95 3.58 6.43 8.16
N LEU A 96 3.15 5.34 7.52
CA LEU A 96 2.77 4.10 8.21
C LEU A 96 3.94 3.12 8.13
N ILE A 97 4.19 2.34 9.17
CA ILE A 97 5.09 1.19 9.14
C ILE A 97 4.26 -0.09 9.30
N ILE A 98 4.50 -1.06 8.41
CA ILE A 98 3.89 -2.38 8.44
C ILE A 98 4.97 -3.44 8.36
N ASP A 99 4.65 -4.66 8.79
CA ASP A 99 5.64 -5.73 8.92
C ASP A 99 6.09 -6.24 7.56
N VAL A 100 7.37 -6.57 7.38
CA VAL A 100 7.96 -7.27 6.22
C VAL A 100 7.74 -6.62 4.84
N ASP A 101 8.23 -7.23 3.75
CA ASP A 101 8.11 -6.76 2.36
C ASP A 101 7.05 -7.50 1.52
N GLY A 102 6.89 -7.08 0.26
CA GLY A 102 6.10 -7.81 -0.75
C GLY A 102 4.63 -7.45 -0.83
N TYR A 103 4.24 -6.29 -0.29
CA TYR A 103 2.90 -5.74 -0.43
C TYR A 103 2.63 -5.22 -1.85
N GLU A 104 1.36 -5.27 -2.26
CA GLU A 104 0.88 -4.53 -3.42
C GLU A 104 0.39 -3.13 -3.02
N ALA A 105 0.42 -2.20 -3.97
CA ALA A 105 0.07 -0.80 -3.72
C ALA A 105 -1.30 -0.65 -3.00
N PRO A 106 -1.44 0.32 -2.07
CA PRO A 106 -2.68 0.48 -1.31
C PRO A 106 -3.88 0.78 -2.21
N VAL A 107 -5.06 0.36 -1.82
CA VAL A 107 -6.30 0.75 -2.51
C VAL A 107 -7.07 1.74 -1.64
N PHE A 108 -7.30 2.96 -2.09
CA PHE A 108 -8.13 3.92 -1.36
C PHE A 108 -9.63 3.63 -1.56
N SER A 109 -10.42 3.87 -0.51
CA SER A 109 -11.87 3.94 -0.61
C SER A 109 -12.29 5.11 -1.48
N SER A 110 -13.47 5.03 -2.11
CA SER A 110 -13.91 6.06 -3.06
C SER A 110 -14.13 7.44 -2.43
N ASP A 111 -14.33 7.50 -1.12
CA ASP A 111 -14.46 8.71 -0.32
C ASP A 111 -13.13 9.14 0.34
N GLY A 112 -12.03 8.42 0.08
CA GLY A 112 -10.70 8.72 0.60
C GLY A 112 -10.51 8.54 2.11
N ARG A 113 -11.53 8.08 2.83
CA ARG A 113 -11.47 7.98 4.30
C ARG A 113 -10.79 6.72 4.78
N ARG A 114 -10.53 5.76 3.90
CA ARG A 114 -9.91 4.48 4.21
C ARG A 114 -8.96 4.08 3.10
N PHE A 115 -7.96 3.26 3.43
CA PHE A 115 -7.21 2.51 2.44
C PHE A 115 -6.96 1.09 2.93
N ALA A 116 -6.89 0.16 1.98
CA ALA A 116 -6.64 -1.25 2.23
C ALA A 116 -5.27 -1.63 1.68
N ILE A 117 -4.59 -2.51 2.39
CA ILE A 117 -3.29 -3.07 2.04
C ILE A 117 -3.44 -4.59 2.00
N ARG A 118 -2.93 -5.21 0.93
CA ARG A 118 -3.18 -6.62 0.63
C ARG A 118 -1.89 -7.41 0.53
N GLY A 119 -1.81 -8.46 1.37
CA GLY A 119 -0.82 -9.53 1.36
C GLY A 119 0.60 -9.04 1.57
N ASN A 120 1.51 -9.95 1.88
CA ASN A 120 2.94 -9.66 1.83
C ASN A 120 3.68 -10.84 1.21
N ALA A 121 5.01 -10.83 1.21
CA ALA A 121 5.82 -11.91 0.63
C ALA A 121 5.62 -13.27 1.32
N TYR A 122 5.05 -13.31 2.53
CA TYR A 122 5.01 -14.47 3.41
C TYR A 122 3.59 -14.91 3.79
N GLU A 123 2.62 -13.99 3.79
CA GLU A 123 1.27 -14.21 4.33
C GLU A 123 0.18 -13.53 3.49
N GLU A 124 -1.01 -14.13 3.51
CA GLU A 124 -2.19 -13.62 2.83
C GLU A 124 -3.00 -12.65 3.70
N THR A 125 -2.37 -11.58 4.16
CA THR A 125 -3.00 -10.59 5.04
C THR A 125 -3.91 -9.61 4.31
N LEU A 126 -4.85 -9.02 5.05
CA LEU A 126 -5.63 -7.86 4.66
C LEU A 126 -5.69 -6.89 5.84
N SER A 127 -5.20 -5.68 5.62
CA SER A 127 -5.27 -4.59 6.57
C SER A 127 -6.09 -3.44 6.00
N VAL A 128 -6.94 -2.82 6.81
CA VAL A 128 -7.67 -1.59 6.45
C VAL A 128 -7.35 -0.53 7.47
N TYR A 129 -6.95 0.65 7.00
CA TYR A 129 -6.62 1.79 7.81
C TYR A 129 -7.58 2.95 7.56
N GLU A 130 -7.86 3.71 8.61
CA GLU A 130 -8.53 5.00 8.52
C GLU A 130 -7.54 6.08 8.06
N PHE A 131 -8.00 6.97 7.19
CA PHE A 131 -7.26 8.15 6.75
C PHE A 131 -8.03 9.41 7.16
N PRO A 132 -7.39 10.45 7.73
CA PRO A 132 -5.93 10.70 7.77
C PRO A 132 -5.20 10.22 9.03
N THR A 133 -5.88 9.52 9.95
CA THR A 133 -5.31 9.13 11.25
C THR A 133 -4.23 8.06 11.15
N LEU A 134 -4.28 7.23 10.10
CA LEU A 134 -3.50 6.00 9.91
C LEU A 134 -3.81 4.92 10.97
N ARG A 135 -5.00 4.96 11.58
CA ARG A 135 -5.42 3.98 12.57
C ARG A 135 -5.86 2.68 11.88
N LEU A 136 -5.39 1.54 12.38
CA LEU A 136 -5.82 0.22 11.92
C LEU A 136 -7.29 0.00 12.31
N MET A 137 -8.13 -0.30 11.31
CA MET A 137 -9.55 -0.63 11.48
C MET A 137 -9.79 -2.13 11.43
N LEU A 138 -9.05 -2.84 10.58
CA LEU A 138 -9.18 -4.28 10.37
C LEU A 138 -7.81 -4.85 10.07
N PHE A 139 -7.50 -6.00 10.68
CA PHE A 139 -6.41 -6.87 10.30
C PHE A 139 -6.91 -8.31 10.29
N THR A 140 -6.64 -9.06 9.23
CA THR A 140 -7.00 -10.47 9.13
C THR A 140 -6.08 -11.21 8.16
N THR A 141 -5.90 -12.52 8.38
CA THR A 141 -5.23 -13.41 7.45
C THR A 141 -6.28 -14.19 6.66
N LEU A 142 -6.22 -14.10 5.34
CA LEU A 142 -7.16 -14.76 4.45
C LEU A 142 -6.78 -16.23 4.28
N GLY A 143 -7.77 -17.11 4.34
CA GLY A 143 -7.58 -18.56 4.15
C GLY A 143 -7.38 -19.38 5.42
N ASP A 144 -7.29 -18.74 6.59
CA ASP A 144 -7.14 -19.41 7.90
C ASP A 144 -8.44 -19.97 8.50
N ASP A 145 -9.43 -20.30 7.67
CA ASP A 145 -10.71 -20.90 8.10
C ASP A 145 -10.56 -22.33 8.70
N GLU A 146 -9.34 -22.87 8.84
CA GLU A 146 -9.06 -24.12 9.54
C GLU A 146 -8.21 -23.90 10.81
N PRO A 147 -8.83 -23.85 12.01
CA PRO A 147 -8.13 -23.61 13.29
C PRO A 147 -7.14 -24.73 13.71
N ASP A 148 -7.03 -25.82 12.94
CA ASP A 148 -6.16 -26.98 13.25
C ASP A 148 -4.88 -27.03 12.40
N ARG A 149 -4.63 -26.06 11.52
CA ARG A 149 -3.31 -25.94 10.86
C ARG A 149 -2.32 -25.23 11.78
N LEU A 150 -1.78 -26.00 12.73
CA LEU A 150 -0.51 -25.67 13.36
C LEU A 150 0.54 -25.44 12.26
N SER A 151 0.92 -24.17 12.08
CA SER A 151 2.26 -23.70 11.74
C SER A 151 3.16 -24.75 11.08
N SER A 152 3.18 -24.81 9.75
CA SER A 152 4.38 -25.27 9.07
C SER A 152 5.33 -24.08 8.92
N ALA A 153 5.93 -23.69 10.04
CA ALA A 153 7.19 -22.96 10.05
C ALA A 153 8.27 -23.89 9.49
N THR A 154 8.30 -24.03 8.16
CA THR A 154 9.38 -24.54 7.30
C THR A 154 8.77 -24.65 5.91
N GLY A 155 9.40 -23.97 4.94
CA GLY A 155 8.93 -23.92 3.57
C GLY A 155 8.77 -25.29 2.91
N GLU A 156 8.12 -25.22 1.75
CA GLU A 156 7.81 -26.29 0.80
C GLU A 156 6.47 -27.00 1.01
N GLY A 157 5.44 -26.53 0.30
CA GLY A 157 4.44 -27.41 -0.28
C GLY A 157 3.03 -27.42 0.32
N ALA A 158 2.62 -26.43 1.09
CA ALA A 158 1.19 -26.19 1.27
C ALA A 158 0.70 -25.33 0.09
N ASP A 159 -0.20 -25.88 -0.74
CA ASP A 159 -1.06 -25.09 -1.63
C ASP A 159 -1.82 -24.08 -0.76
N VAL A 160 -1.19 -22.93 -0.50
CA VAL A 160 -1.92 -21.70 -0.17
C VAL A 160 -2.80 -21.52 -1.39
N ALA A 161 -4.11 -21.74 -1.27
CA ALA A 161 -5.02 -21.62 -2.40
C ALA A 161 -4.79 -20.22 -2.99
N ASP A 162 -4.11 -20.11 -4.15
CA ASP A 162 -3.41 -18.91 -4.61
C ASP A 162 -4.34 -17.69 -4.58
N TRP A 163 -4.36 -16.99 -3.45
CA TRP A 163 -5.08 -15.75 -3.32
C TRP A 163 -4.27 -14.72 -4.09
N SER A 164 -4.83 -14.14 -5.14
CA SER A 164 -4.14 -13.02 -5.79
C SER A 164 -4.01 -11.85 -4.81
N ARG A 165 -2.89 -11.11 -4.91
CA ARG A 165 -2.70 -9.85 -4.19
C ARG A 165 -3.45 -8.67 -4.83
N HIS A 166 -3.93 -8.83 -6.06
CA HIS A 166 -4.71 -7.81 -6.79
C HIS A 166 -6.22 -8.03 -6.68
N ASN A 167 -6.69 -8.81 -5.70
CA ASN A 167 -8.06 -9.29 -5.62
C ASN A 167 -9.00 -8.41 -4.78
N ILE A 168 -8.60 -7.18 -4.42
CA ILE A 168 -9.42 -6.28 -3.61
C ILE A 168 -9.81 -5.01 -4.36
N ALA A 169 -11.01 -4.49 -4.07
CA ALA A 169 -11.46 -3.20 -4.57
C ALA A 169 -12.49 -2.61 -3.62
N PHE A 170 -12.36 -1.31 -3.28
CA PHE A 170 -13.46 -0.62 -2.59
C PHE A 170 -14.66 -0.45 -3.53
N ASP A 171 -15.86 -0.54 -2.95
CA ASP A 171 -17.13 -0.21 -3.60
C ASP A 171 -17.23 1.31 -3.85
N ALA A 172 -18.29 1.75 -4.56
CA ALA A 172 -18.67 3.16 -4.57
C ALA A 172 -19.36 3.59 -3.26
N ARG A 173 -20.04 2.65 -2.60
CA ARG A 173 -20.59 2.84 -1.26
C ARG A 173 -19.44 3.02 -0.27
N PRO A 174 -19.43 4.09 0.53
CA PRO A 174 -18.48 4.24 1.61
C PRO A 174 -18.48 3.01 2.51
N GLY A 175 -17.27 2.57 2.88
CA GLY A 175 -17.08 1.51 3.85
C GLY A 175 -17.32 0.08 3.39
N VAL A 176 -17.59 -0.16 2.11
CA VAL A 176 -17.69 -1.51 1.56
C VAL A 176 -16.42 -1.87 0.79
N LEU A 177 -15.78 -2.97 1.15
CA LEU A 177 -14.62 -3.55 0.49
C LEU A 177 -15.02 -4.88 -0.17
N TRP A 178 -14.64 -5.06 -1.43
CA TRP A 178 -14.79 -6.32 -2.14
C TRP A 178 -13.49 -7.11 -2.14
N ILE A 179 -13.60 -8.43 -1.97
CA ILE A 179 -12.47 -9.36 -1.97
C ILE A 179 -12.81 -10.55 -2.87
N GLY A 180 -12.00 -10.83 -3.89
CA GLY A 180 -12.15 -12.01 -4.75
C GLY A 180 -11.44 -13.23 -4.17
N ARG A 181 -12.12 -14.38 -4.11
CA ARG A 181 -11.57 -15.62 -3.55
C ARG A 181 -10.98 -16.55 -4.63
N PRO A 182 -10.12 -17.50 -4.23
CA PRO A 182 -9.67 -18.59 -5.09
C PRO A 182 -10.79 -19.51 -5.61
N ASP A 183 -11.94 -19.54 -4.97
CA ASP A 183 -13.12 -20.33 -5.39
C ASP A 183 -14.07 -19.53 -6.32
N GLY A 184 -13.68 -18.34 -6.77
CA GLY A 184 -14.50 -17.49 -7.63
C GLY A 184 -15.66 -16.77 -6.93
N THR A 185 -15.74 -16.84 -5.61
CA THR A 185 -16.67 -16.03 -4.82
C THR A 185 -16.13 -14.60 -4.66
N LEU A 186 -17.00 -13.60 -4.79
CA LEU A 186 -16.71 -12.23 -4.35
C LEU A 186 -17.30 -12.04 -2.94
N LEU A 187 -16.48 -11.66 -1.98
CA LEU A 187 -16.92 -11.27 -0.65
C LEU A 187 -17.17 -9.77 -0.61
N GLU A 188 -18.36 -9.39 -0.17
CA GLU A 188 -18.71 -8.02 0.19
C GLU A 188 -18.51 -7.85 1.69
N LEU A 189 -17.49 -7.09 2.08
CA LEU A 189 -17.19 -6.76 3.47
C LEU A 189 -17.69 -5.34 3.77
N ASN A 190 -18.70 -5.23 4.63
CA ASN A 190 -19.11 -3.95 5.20
C ASN A 190 -18.29 -3.68 6.47
N LEU A 191 -17.39 -2.71 6.39
CA LEU A 191 -16.46 -2.36 7.47
C LEU A 191 -17.14 -1.65 8.65
N ASP A 192 -18.27 -0.99 8.43
CA ASP A 192 -18.99 -0.26 9.48
C ASP A 192 -19.94 -1.17 10.26
N GLU A 193 -20.51 -2.18 9.59
CA GLU A 193 -21.39 -3.17 10.20
C GLU A 193 -20.67 -4.46 10.61
N GLU A 194 -19.39 -4.60 10.24
CA GLU A 194 -18.58 -5.80 10.43
C GLU A 194 -19.26 -7.07 9.86
N THR A 195 -19.91 -6.94 8.71
CA THR A 195 -20.61 -8.04 8.04
C THR A 195 -19.92 -8.47 6.76
N VAL A 196 -19.97 -9.77 6.47
CA VAL A 196 -19.43 -10.36 5.24
C VAL A 196 -20.55 -11.08 4.49
N THR A 197 -20.76 -10.70 3.24
CA THR A 197 -21.75 -11.33 2.34
C THR A 197 -21.04 -11.99 1.16
N PRO A 198 -21.13 -13.31 1.00
CA PRO A 198 -20.52 -14.01 -0.14
C PRO A 198 -21.42 -14.00 -1.38
N HIS A 199 -20.80 -13.80 -2.55
CA HIS A 199 -21.45 -13.79 -3.86
C HIS A 199 -20.75 -14.76 -4.82
N PRO A 200 -21.25 -16.00 -5.00
CA PRO A 200 -20.62 -17.04 -5.82
C PRO A 200 -20.91 -16.82 -7.32
N LEU A 201 -20.28 -15.82 -7.92
CA LEU A 201 -20.62 -15.33 -9.26
C LEU A 201 -19.78 -15.92 -10.39
N LEU A 202 -18.56 -16.38 -10.09
CA LEU A 202 -17.56 -16.70 -11.12
C LEU A 202 -17.34 -18.21 -11.30
N GLY A 203 -18.33 -19.02 -10.92
CA GLY A 203 -18.40 -20.44 -11.29
C GLY A 203 -17.22 -21.30 -10.83
N GLY A 204 -16.54 -20.94 -9.72
CA GLY A 204 -15.37 -21.67 -9.24
C GLY A 204 -14.03 -21.14 -9.76
N ALA A 205 -14.01 -20.19 -10.69
CA ALA A 205 -12.78 -19.68 -11.28
C ALA A 205 -12.06 -18.71 -10.32
N PRO A 206 -10.79 -18.95 -9.94
CA PRO A 206 -10.05 -18.07 -9.03
C PRO A 206 -10.01 -16.64 -9.52
N VAL A 207 -10.29 -15.68 -8.63
CA VAL A 207 -10.17 -14.24 -8.95
C VAL A 207 -8.71 -13.83 -8.89
N THR A 208 -8.19 -13.35 -10.02
CA THR A 208 -6.79 -12.93 -10.15
C THR A 208 -6.61 -11.42 -10.13
N ALA A 209 -7.64 -10.65 -10.45
CA ALA A 209 -7.64 -9.21 -10.25
C ALA A 209 -9.06 -8.69 -10.05
N LEU A 210 -9.20 -7.63 -9.26
CA LEU A 210 -10.44 -6.93 -9.03
C LEU A 210 -10.22 -5.43 -9.14
N GLY A 211 -11.13 -4.73 -9.80
CA GLY A 211 -11.13 -3.29 -9.91
C GLY A 211 -12.53 -2.72 -9.92
N ARG A 212 -12.66 -1.45 -9.56
CA ARG A 212 -13.93 -0.72 -9.61
C ARG A 212 -13.93 0.24 -10.80
N LEU A 213 -15.02 0.25 -11.56
CA LEU A 213 -15.28 1.24 -12.59
C LEU A 213 -15.86 2.52 -12.01
N VAL A 214 -15.75 3.61 -12.78
CA VAL A 214 -16.38 4.90 -12.44
C VAL A 214 -17.92 4.83 -12.33
N THR A 215 -18.55 3.79 -12.92
CA THR A 215 -19.99 3.54 -12.80
C THR A 215 -20.38 2.96 -11.45
N GLY A 216 -19.42 2.49 -10.66
CA GLY A 216 -19.62 1.75 -9.41
C GLY A 216 -19.60 0.23 -9.58
N ASP A 217 -19.67 -0.27 -10.81
CA ASP A 217 -19.57 -1.71 -11.09
C ASP A 217 -18.14 -2.23 -10.88
N LEU A 218 -18.01 -3.53 -10.69
CA LEU A 218 -16.70 -4.19 -10.56
C LEU A 218 -16.30 -4.83 -11.88
N VAL A 219 -15.00 -4.86 -12.15
CA VAL A 219 -14.39 -5.72 -13.16
C VAL A 219 -13.54 -6.74 -12.44
N ALA A 220 -13.82 -8.02 -12.68
CA ALA A 220 -13.06 -9.14 -12.15
C ALA A 220 -12.34 -9.86 -13.29
N ALA A 221 -11.06 -10.14 -13.11
CA ALA A 221 -10.30 -11.07 -13.95
C ALA A 221 -10.16 -12.40 -13.23
N THR A 222 -10.18 -13.50 -13.99
CA THR A 222 -10.08 -14.86 -13.45
C THR A 222 -8.85 -15.60 -13.96
N ALA A 223 -8.45 -16.67 -13.27
CA ALA A 223 -7.37 -17.55 -13.68
C ALA A 223 -7.67 -18.33 -14.99
N THR A 224 -8.94 -18.36 -15.42
CA THR A 224 -9.34 -18.92 -16.72
C THR A 224 -9.08 -17.94 -17.89
N GLY A 225 -8.62 -16.72 -17.59
CA GLY A 225 -8.38 -15.67 -18.59
C GLY A 225 -9.64 -14.89 -18.97
N GLU A 226 -10.73 -15.02 -18.20
CA GLU A 226 -11.96 -14.26 -18.42
C GLU A 226 -11.89 -12.92 -17.70
N VAL A 227 -12.55 -11.91 -18.29
CA VAL A 227 -12.78 -10.59 -17.68
C VAL A 227 -14.28 -10.36 -17.65
N VAL A 228 -14.83 -10.21 -16.45
CA VAL A 228 -16.26 -10.14 -16.20
C VAL A 228 -16.62 -8.80 -15.58
N LEU A 229 -17.67 -8.17 -16.10
CA LEU A 229 -18.32 -7.03 -15.48
C LEU A 229 -19.35 -7.54 -14.48
N VAL A 230 -19.21 -7.16 -13.22
CA VAL A 230 -20.14 -7.49 -12.14
C VAL A 230 -20.90 -6.22 -11.77
N ALA A 231 -22.19 -6.22 -12.08
CA ALA A 231 -23.07 -5.11 -11.75
C ALA A 231 -23.31 -5.07 -10.23
N VAL A 232 -23.06 -3.91 -9.61
CA VAL A 232 -23.26 -3.72 -8.16
C VAL A 232 -24.56 -2.95 -7.92
N ALA A 233 -25.43 -3.48 -7.06
CA ALA A 233 -26.66 -2.81 -6.68
C ALA A 233 -26.35 -1.57 -5.81
N GLY A 234 -26.90 -0.42 -6.19
CA GLY A 234 -26.70 0.85 -5.46
C GLY A 234 -26.42 2.05 -6.36
N GLY A 235 -26.04 1.80 -7.62
CA GLY A 235 -25.71 2.85 -8.59
C GLY A 235 -24.43 3.62 -8.22
N PRO A 236 -24.02 4.58 -9.06
CA PRO A 236 -22.85 5.39 -8.76
C PRO A 236 -23.11 6.24 -7.53
N HIS A 237 -22.32 6.04 -6.48
CA HIS A 237 -22.21 7.01 -5.41
C HIS A 237 -21.23 8.10 -5.84
N ILE A 238 -21.68 9.34 -5.84
CA ILE A 238 -20.82 10.50 -6.13
C ILE A 238 -20.21 10.94 -4.80
N PRO A 239 -18.90 10.75 -4.58
CA PRO A 239 -18.27 11.14 -3.33
C PRO A 239 -18.29 12.67 -3.18
N ASP A 240 -18.40 13.14 -1.94
CA ASP A 240 -18.28 14.57 -1.63
C ASP A 240 -16.83 15.02 -1.84
N ARG A 241 -16.56 15.62 -3.00
CA ARG A 241 -15.23 16.09 -3.38
C ARG A 241 -14.65 17.12 -2.42
N GLU A 242 -15.48 18.00 -1.87
CA GLU A 242 -15.00 19.02 -0.92
C GLU A 242 -14.53 18.35 0.37
N ALA A 243 -15.30 17.38 0.88
CA ALA A 243 -14.89 16.59 2.03
C ALA A 243 -13.61 15.77 1.76
N MET A 244 -13.43 15.19 0.57
CA MET A 244 -12.22 14.46 0.22
C MET A 244 -10.98 15.36 0.16
N VAL A 245 -11.12 16.54 -0.44
CA VAL A 245 -10.04 17.54 -0.47
C VAL A 245 -9.70 18.00 0.94
N GLU A 246 -10.70 18.17 1.80
CA GLU A 246 -10.49 18.55 3.20
C GLU A 246 -9.73 17.48 4.00
N VAL A 247 -10.00 16.21 3.74
CA VAL A 247 -9.29 15.08 4.36
C VAL A 247 -7.80 15.09 3.96
N VAL A 248 -7.50 15.30 2.67
CA VAL A 248 -6.10 15.46 2.21
C VAL A 248 -5.43 16.65 2.87
N ARG A 249 -6.11 17.81 2.87
CA ARG A 249 -5.60 19.03 3.49
C ARG A 249 -5.28 18.81 4.97
N THR A 250 -6.18 18.14 5.70
CA THR A 250 -5.99 17.79 7.11
C THR A 250 -4.73 16.93 7.31
N PHE A 251 -4.49 15.94 6.44
CA PHE A 251 -3.27 15.14 6.51
C PHE A 251 -2.01 15.97 6.25
N VAL A 252 -1.99 16.74 5.16
CA VAL A 252 -0.85 17.57 4.75
C VAL A 252 -0.53 18.63 5.79
N ASP A 253 -1.55 19.32 6.33
CA ASP A 253 -1.37 20.35 7.37
C ASP A 253 -0.89 19.77 8.71
N SER A 254 -1.04 18.46 8.93
CA SER A 254 -0.59 17.77 10.15
C SER A 254 0.89 17.34 10.11
N THR A 255 1.57 17.53 8.99
CA THR A 255 2.93 17.07 8.78
C THR A 255 3.74 18.08 7.96
N SER A 256 4.99 17.74 7.64
CA SER A 256 5.84 18.56 6.79
C SER A 256 6.60 17.67 5.82
N GLU A 257 7.17 18.28 4.78
CA GLU A 257 8.02 17.57 3.82
C GLU A 257 9.35 17.16 4.47
N VAL A 258 9.86 16.00 4.07
CA VAL A 258 11.21 15.55 4.41
C VAL A 258 12.21 16.41 3.63
N PRO A 259 13.26 16.96 4.27
CA PRO A 259 14.29 17.75 3.57
C PRO A 259 14.95 16.96 2.43
N ASP A 260 15.20 17.59 1.28
CA ASP A 260 15.79 16.92 0.11
C ASP A 260 17.30 16.58 0.25
N ASP A 261 17.98 17.24 1.19
CA ASP A 261 19.44 17.19 1.34
C ASP A 261 19.94 16.05 2.25
N ASP A 262 19.05 15.39 2.97
CA ASP A 262 19.38 14.23 3.81
C ASP A 262 19.10 12.91 3.10
N GLN A 263 20.09 12.03 2.97
CA GLN A 263 19.89 10.73 2.32
C GLN A 263 19.13 9.75 3.23
N ASP A 264 19.15 9.96 4.54
CA ASP A 264 18.51 9.09 5.52
C ASP A 264 17.04 9.49 5.72
N LEU A 265 16.16 8.88 4.94
CA LEU A 265 14.71 9.16 4.98
C LEU A 265 14.13 8.85 6.37
N GLU A 266 14.48 7.70 6.93
CA GLU A 266 13.88 7.14 8.15
C GLU A 266 14.04 8.08 9.35
N ARG A 267 15.19 8.74 9.49
CA ARG A 267 15.45 9.73 10.57
C ARG A 267 14.47 10.90 10.62
N HIS A 268 13.79 11.20 9.52
CA HIS A 268 12.81 12.29 9.46
C HIS A 268 11.40 11.83 9.71
N LEU A 269 11.14 10.53 9.65
CA LEU A 269 9.79 10.01 9.70
C LEU A 269 9.22 10.01 11.12
N VAL A 270 7.91 10.20 11.18
CA VAL A 270 7.08 9.88 12.35
C VAL A 270 6.16 8.76 11.89
N LEU A 271 6.42 7.55 12.38
CA LEU A 271 5.79 6.33 11.93
C LEU A 271 4.52 6.07 12.73
N ALA A 272 3.44 5.68 12.06
CA ALA A 272 2.29 5.07 12.70
C ALA A 272 2.30 3.56 12.42
N ASP A 273 1.97 2.72 13.40
CA ASP A 273 1.85 1.26 13.20
C ASP A 273 0.38 0.80 13.11
N GLY A 274 -0.56 1.75 13.15
CA GLY A 274 -1.99 1.48 13.22
C GLY A 274 -2.60 1.70 14.61
N GLU A 275 -1.79 1.64 15.67
CA GLU A 275 -2.25 1.84 17.05
C GLU A 275 -1.55 3.02 17.74
N ARG A 276 -0.26 3.18 17.47
CA ARG A 276 0.65 4.14 18.09
C ARG A 276 1.38 4.95 17.03
N SER A 277 2.03 6.01 17.50
CA SER A 277 3.00 6.76 16.71
C SER A 277 4.36 6.63 17.35
N TRP A 278 5.39 6.59 16.51
CA TRP A 278 6.78 6.38 16.86
C TRP A 278 7.60 7.50 16.21
N ASP A 279 8.20 8.35 17.02
CA ASP A 279 9.29 9.20 16.55
C ASP A 279 10.64 8.49 16.72
N GLN A 280 11.72 9.15 16.28
CA GLN A 280 13.06 8.55 16.35
C GLN A 280 13.51 8.28 17.79
N ASP A 281 13.15 9.15 18.75
CA ASP A 281 13.52 8.99 20.15
C ASP A 281 12.78 7.79 20.77
N ASP A 282 11.51 7.62 20.42
CA ASP A 282 10.72 6.43 20.78
C ASP A 282 11.42 5.17 20.25
N LEU A 283 11.70 5.11 18.95
CA LEU A 283 12.34 3.96 18.29
C LEU A 283 13.73 3.64 18.83
N ASP A 284 14.53 4.65 19.17
CA ASP A 284 15.88 4.47 19.73
C ASP A 284 15.86 3.97 21.18
N SER A 285 14.77 4.22 21.91
CA SER A 285 14.62 3.85 23.32
C SER A 285 13.98 2.47 23.54
N VAL A 286 13.28 1.92 22.55
CA VAL A 286 12.65 0.60 22.63
C VAL A 286 13.71 -0.48 22.83
N THR A 287 13.60 -1.26 23.91
CA THR A 287 14.51 -2.39 24.21
C THR A 287 13.77 -3.68 24.53
N GLU A 288 12.44 -3.63 24.53
CA GLU A 288 11.55 -4.75 24.80
C GLU A 288 10.49 -4.83 23.71
N ALA A 289 10.27 -6.05 23.21
CA ALA A 289 9.17 -6.42 22.33
C ALA A 289 8.79 -7.87 22.65
N SER A 290 7.52 -8.19 22.49
CA SER A 290 6.95 -9.53 22.65
C SER A 290 6.87 -10.24 21.30
N SER A 291 6.60 -11.55 21.31
CA SER A 291 6.36 -12.32 20.09
C SER A 291 5.02 -11.99 19.40
N ALA A 292 4.18 -11.16 20.03
CA ALA A 292 2.94 -10.67 19.44
C ALA A 292 3.12 -9.31 18.74
N ASP A 293 4.27 -8.65 18.93
CA ASP A 293 4.58 -7.42 18.24
C ASP A 293 5.04 -7.71 16.81
N PRO A 294 4.90 -6.75 15.88
CA PRO A 294 5.44 -6.89 14.52
C PRO A 294 6.95 -7.20 14.52
N THR A 295 7.39 -7.95 13.51
CA THR A 295 8.80 -8.35 13.34
C THR A 295 9.73 -7.15 13.34
N TRP A 296 9.36 -6.05 12.67
CA TRP A 296 10.17 -4.82 12.66
C TRP A 296 10.44 -4.29 14.08
N LEU A 297 9.45 -4.31 14.97
CA LEU A 297 9.58 -3.81 16.34
C LEU A 297 10.42 -4.76 17.20
N GLN A 298 10.27 -6.07 16.99
CA GLN A 298 11.11 -7.08 17.62
C GLN A 298 12.59 -6.92 17.26
N VAL A 299 12.87 -6.67 15.98
CA VAL A 299 14.23 -6.42 15.48
C VAL A 299 14.78 -5.12 16.07
N GLN A 300 14.00 -4.03 16.06
CA GLN A 300 14.40 -2.75 16.65
C GLN A 300 14.76 -2.89 18.13
N ALA A 301 13.90 -3.54 18.92
CA ALA A 301 14.15 -3.81 20.34
C ALA A 301 15.45 -4.60 20.58
N ALA A 302 15.67 -5.65 19.77
CA ALA A 302 16.87 -6.48 19.88
C ALA A 302 18.15 -5.70 19.54
N VAL A 303 18.13 -4.89 18.48
CA VAL A 303 19.27 -4.05 18.05
C VAL A 303 19.61 -3.03 19.14
N ASN A 304 18.62 -2.33 19.69
CA ASN A 304 18.86 -1.35 20.75
C ASN A 304 19.40 -2.00 22.03
N LYS A 305 18.92 -3.19 22.38
CA LYS A 305 19.45 -3.96 23.52
C LYS A 305 20.92 -4.33 23.30
N MET A 306 21.30 -4.77 22.10
CA MET A 306 22.70 -5.06 21.78
C MET A 306 23.58 -3.81 21.89
N ARG A 307 23.10 -2.66 21.38
CA ARG A 307 23.80 -1.36 21.50
C ARG A 307 23.97 -0.94 22.96
N ALA A 308 22.94 -1.08 23.79
CA ALA A 308 22.99 -0.75 25.22
C ALA A 308 23.96 -1.65 26.01
N ASP A 309 24.04 -2.94 25.63
CA ASP A 309 24.94 -3.92 26.24
C ASP A 309 26.41 -3.78 25.74
N GLY A 310 26.69 -2.84 24.82
CA GLY A 310 28.02 -2.58 24.28
C GLY A 310 28.54 -3.68 23.35
N ARG A 311 27.64 -4.38 22.65
CA ARG A 311 27.97 -5.44 21.70
C ARG A 311 27.89 -4.97 20.25
#